data_AF-A0A558DG99-F1
#
_entry.id   AF-A0A558DG99-F1
#
_cell.length_a   1.000
_cell.length_b   1.000
_cell.length_c   1.000
_cell.angle_alpha   90.00
_cell.angle_beta   90.00
_cell.angle_gamma   90.00
#
_symmetry.space_group_name_H-M   'P 1'
#
loop_
_entity.id
_entity.type
_entity.pdbx_description
1 polymer ?
#
loop_
_entity_poly.entity_id
_entity_poly.type
_entity_poly.pdbx_seq_one_letter_code
_entity_poly.pdbx_strand_id
1 'polypeptide(L)' 'MSAKTTIDPNTTNAAGFPPAPPEAHQRAVSKGDTRIVVMNGSRIVMKHDGRKWWNVEVTPVK' A
#
# COMPACT_ATOMS: atom_id res chain seq x y z
N MET A 1 -2.68 -18.49 -11.54
CA MET A 1 -4.13 -18.21 -11.58
C MET A 1 -4.31 -16.82 -12.17
N SER A 2 -4.92 -16.71 -13.36
CA SER A 2 -5.23 -15.42 -14.01
C SER A 2 -6.69 -15.06 -13.73
N ALA A 3 -6.95 -13.83 -13.29
CA ALA A 3 -8.32 -13.33 -13.13
C ALA A 3 -8.92 -13.04 -14.51
N LYS A 4 -9.94 -13.81 -14.90
CA LYS A 4 -10.74 -13.56 -16.11
C LYS A 4 -11.87 -12.61 -15.72
N THR A 5 -11.79 -11.36 -16.15
CA THR A 5 -12.89 -10.40 -16.00
C THR A 5 -14.05 -10.83 -16.89
N THR A 6 -15.15 -11.29 -16.29
CA THR A 6 -16.42 -11.49 -17.00
C THR A 6 -17.06 -10.12 -17.18
N ILE A 7 -17.05 -9.60 -18.41
CA ILE A 7 -17.81 -8.40 -18.75
C ILE A 7 -19.18 -8.88 -19.23
N ASP A 8 -20.17 -8.78 -18.35
CA ASP A 8 -21.59 -8.96 -18.69
C ASP A 8 -22.11 -7.63 -19.27
N PRO A 9 -22.53 -7.56 -20.55
CA PRO A 9 -23.03 -6.32 -21.16
C PRO A 9 -24.49 -6.05 -20.77
N ASN A 10 -24.85 -6.23 -19.50
CA ASN A 10 -26.19 -5.91 -19.02
C ASN A 10 -26.21 -4.46 -18.52
N THR A 11 -26.77 -3.57 -19.35
CA THR A 11 -26.76 -2.10 -19.25
C THR A 11 -27.57 -1.49 -18.09
N THR A 12 -27.92 -2.26 -17.05
CA THR A 12 -28.91 -1.84 -16.03
C THR A 12 -28.49 -2.06 -14.58
N ASN A 13 -27.18 -2.15 -14.28
CA ASN A 13 -26.71 -2.17 -12.88
C ASN A 13 -25.53 -1.21 -12.67
N ALA A 14 -25.70 0.07 -13.01
CA ALA A 14 -24.83 1.12 -12.52
C ALA A 14 -25.18 1.42 -11.04
N ALA A 15 -24.84 0.51 -10.13
CA ALA A 15 -24.76 0.83 -8.72
C ALA A 15 -23.60 1.81 -8.55
N GLY A 16 -23.94 3.09 -8.41
CA GLY A 16 -23.00 4.20 -8.35
C GLY A 16 -22.04 4.09 -7.17
N PHE A 17 -20.81 3.69 -7.45
CA PHE A 17 -19.65 4.05 -6.63
C PHE A 17 -18.53 4.46 -7.57
N PRO A 18 -17.97 5.68 -7.45
CA PRO A 18 -16.73 5.99 -8.15
C PRO A 18 -15.66 4.97 -7.68
N PRO A 19 -14.77 4.52 -8.59
CA PRO A 19 -13.66 3.68 -8.16
C PRO A 19 -12.93 4.39 -7.03
N ALA A 20 -12.77 3.70 -5.89
CA ALA A 20 -12.11 4.27 -4.72
C ALA A 20 -10.76 4.84 -5.17
N PRO A 21 -10.41 6.09 -4.77
CA PRO A 21 -9.18 6.73 -5.20
C PRO A 21 -7.99 5.80 -4.89
N PRO A 22 -6.91 5.83 -5.69
CA PRO A 22 -5.73 4.98 -5.48
C PRO A 22 -5.18 5.03 -4.04
N GLU A 23 -5.43 6.13 -3.32
CA GLU A 23 -5.09 6.32 -1.91
C GLU A 23 -5.85 5.39 -0.93
N ALA A 24 -7.03 4.88 -1.32
CA ALA A 24 -7.85 3.98 -0.51
C ALA A 24 -7.47 2.49 -0.68
N HIS A 25 -6.62 2.16 -1.64
CA HIS A 25 -6.12 0.79 -1.81
C HIS A 25 -4.91 0.59 -0.90
N GLN A 26 -4.97 -0.41 -0.02
CA GLN A 26 -3.78 -0.87 0.68
C GLN A 26 -2.73 -1.27 -0.36
N ARG A 27 -1.61 -0.52 -0.43
CA ARG A 27 -0.49 -0.90 -1.30
C ARG A 27 0.03 -2.26 -0.84
N ALA A 28 0.04 -3.23 -1.75
CA ALA A 28 0.71 -4.49 -1.51
C ALA A 28 2.20 -4.22 -1.27
N VAL A 29 2.71 -4.65 -0.11
CA VAL A 29 4.13 -4.50 0.24
C VAL A 29 4.94 -5.64 -0.34
N SER A 30 6.08 -5.30 -0.94
CA SER A 30 7.02 -6.25 -1.53
C SER A 30 8.30 -6.35 -0.70
N LYS A 31 9.04 -7.45 -0.85
CA LYS A 31 10.37 -7.58 -0.24
C LYS A 31 11.30 -6.51 -0.83
N GLY A 32 11.97 -5.76 0.04
CA GLY A 32 12.86 -4.66 -0.34
C GLY A 32 12.22 -3.28 -0.27
N ASP A 33 10.90 -3.20 -0.10
CA ASP A 33 10.21 -1.92 0.07
C ASP A 33 10.78 -1.15 1.25
N THR A 34 10.86 0.17 1.06
CA THR A 34 11.35 1.10 2.09
C THR A 34 10.22 2.01 2.52
N ARG A 35 10.09 2.21 3.83
CA ARG A 35 9.15 3.13 4.44
C ARG A 35 9.89 4.03 5.41
N ILE A 36 9.45 5.27 5.51
CA ILE A 36 9.96 6.23 6.48
C ILE A 36 8.83 6.59 7.44
N VAL A 37 9.10 6.50 8.73
CA VAL A 37 8.17 6.86 9.80
C VAL A 37 8.84 7.91 10.67
N VAL A 38 8.15 9.01 10.95
CA VAL A 38 8.60 10.00 11.94
C VAL A 38 7.84 9.72 13.24
N MET A 39 8.56 9.43 14.30
CA MET A 39 8.00 9.13 15.61
C MET A 39 8.95 9.62 16.70
N ASN A 40 8.41 10.26 17.75
CA ASN A 40 9.17 10.74 18.91
C ASN A 40 10.40 11.59 18.54
N GLY A 41 10.26 12.52 17.59
CA GLY A 41 11.36 13.36 17.13
C GLY A 41 12.46 12.61 16.38
N SER A 42 12.21 11.38 15.94
CA SER A 42 13.16 10.58 15.16
C SER A 42 12.56 10.17 13.83
N ARG A 43 13.39 10.16 12.79
CA ARG A 43 13.11 9.58 11.48
C ARG A 43 13.64 8.14 11.45
N ILE A 44 12.72 7.21 11.30
CA ILE A 44 12.98 5.76 11.25
C ILE A 44 12.83 5.30 9.80
N VAL A 45 13.92 4.79 9.23
CA VAL A 45 13.89 4.10 7.94
C VAL A 45 13.65 2.63 8.20
N MET A 46 12.64 2.07 7.55
CA MET A 46 12.25 0.67 7.67
C MET A 46 12.36 -0.02 6.33
N LYS A 47 12.81 -1.28 6.33
CA LYS A 47 12.85 -2.15 5.14
C LYS A 47 11.98 -3.38 5.36
N HIS A 48 11.20 -3.75 4.34
CA HIS A 48 10.37 -4.95 4.37
C HIS A 48 11.18 -6.17 3.91
N ASP A 49 11.24 -7.23 4.72
CA ASP A 49 11.96 -8.46 4.39
C ASP A 49 11.13 -9.47 3.56
N GLY A 50 9.89 -9.11 3.25
CA GLY A 50 8.90 -9.99 2.62
C GLY A 50 7.89 -10.60 3.61
N ARG A 51 8.09 -10.42 4.92
CA ARG A 51 7.17 -10.85 5.99
C ARG A 51 6.85 -9.73 6.98
N LYS A 52 7.84 -8.91 7.34
CA LYS A 52 7.71 -7.82 8.30
C LYS A 52 8.66 -6.67 8.00
N TRP A 53 8.41 -5.57 8.68
CA TRP A 53 9.23 -4.37 8.63
C TRP A 53 10.31 -4.41 9.70
N TRP A 54 11.51 -4.02 9.32
CA TRP A 54 12.66 -3.89 10.21
C TRP A 54 13.22 -2.47 10.15
N ASN A 55 13.57 -1.92 11.31
CA ASN A 55 14.29 -0.65 11.37
C ASN A 55 15.72 -0.87 10.87
N VAL A 56 16.11 -0.13 9.84
CA VAL A 56 17.47 -0.18 9.27
C VAL A 56 18.28 1.06 9.62
N GLU A 57 17.61 2.18 9.91
CA GLU A 57 18.26 3.43 10.32
C GLU A 57 17.33 4.23 11.23
N VAL A 58 17.88 4.86 12.25
CA VAL A 58 17.18 5.78 13.14
C VAL A 58 18.02 7.05 13.26
N THR A 59 17.45 8.19 12.85
CA THR A 59 18.10 9.50 12.93
C THR A 59 17.23 10.47 13.72
N PRO A 60 17.79 11.27 14.65
CA PRO A 60 17.04 12.34 15.28
C PRO A 60 16.66 13.40 14.25
N VAL A 61 15.44 13.91 14.34
CA VAL A 61 15.00 15.09 13.59
C VAL A 61 15.58 16.30 14.34
N LYS A 62 16.44 17.07 13.66
CA LYS A 62 17.05 18.29 14.20
C LYS A 62 16.02 19.38 14.48
#